data_AF-A0AAE4L092-F1
#
_entry.id   AF-A0AAE4L092-F1
#
_cell.length_a   1.000
_cell.length_b   1.000
_cell.length_c   1.000
_cell.angle_alpha   90.00
_cell.angle_beta   90.00
_cell.angle_gamma   90.00
#
_symmetry.space_group_name_H-M   'P 1'
#
loop_
_entity.id
_entity.type
_entity.pdbx_description
1 polymer ?
#
loop_
_entity_poly.entity_id
_entity_poly.type
_entity_poly.pdbx_seq_one_letter_code
_entity_poly.pdbx_strand_id
1 'polypeptide(L)'
;MVFQTEKFNEVVKTNIGETFGTLLFMGFQEQQVFEDNKPVDGKFTASHVELFSEKLGDSYEFKLPNDFEIINIPLMAEVVVEGKGSPVIYSFTNRQTRNGQVTEFKDYGISVKIEGLKTKTSQSQPVKPDPKIENK
;
A
#
# COMPACT_ATOMS: atom_id res chain seq x y z
N MET A 1 -23.52 23.58 0.36
CA MET A 1 -22.67 23.06 -0.73
C MET A 1 -22.15 21.71 -0.27
N VAL A 2 -22.46 20.60 -0.96
CA VAL A 2 -22.03 19.25 -0.57
C VAL A 2 -20.75 18.94 -1.34
N PHE A 3 -19.65 18.67 -0.64
CA PHE A 3 -18.40 18.24 -1.27
C PHE A 3 -18.60 16.85 -1.91
N GLN A 4 -18.26 16.72 -3.20
CA GLN A 4 -18.41 15.48 -3.95
C GLN A 4 -17.03 14.84 -4.12
N THR A 5 -16.73 13.80 -3.34
CA THR A 5 -15.44 13.08 -3.36
C THR A 5 -15.13 12.48 -4.73
N GLU A 6 -16.14 11.99 -5.43
CA GLU A 6 -16.01 11.41 -6.78
C GLU A 6 -15.40 12.43 -7.76
N LYS A 7 -15.90 13.67 -7.76
CA LYS A 7 -15.38 14.75 -8.60
C LYS A 7 -13.96 15.18 -8.22
N PHE A 8 -13.56 15.07 -6.96
CA PHE A 8 -12.20 15.37 -6.55
C PHE A 8 -11.21 14.33 -7.12
N ASN A 9 -11.62 13.06 -7.15
CA ASN A 9 -10.79 11.94 -7.57
C ASN A 9 -10.55 11.88 -9.09
N GLU A 10 -11.28 12.65 -9.90
CA GLU A 10 -11.27 12.57 -11.37
C GLU A 10 -10.28 13.50 -12.08
N VAL A 11 -9.67 14.49 -11.39
CA VAL A 11 -9.24 15.71 -12.10
C VAL A 11 -7.72 15.87 -12.24
N VAL A 12 -6.89 15.23 -11.39
CA VAL A 12 -5.44 15.48 -11.41
C VAL A 12 -4.65 14.19 -11.51
N LYS A 13 -4.03 13.96 -12.66
CA LYS A 13 -3.02 12.91 -12.83
C LYS A 13 -1.63 13.54 -12.84
N THR A 14 -0.79 13.20 -11.87
CA THR A 14 0.59 13.68 -11.75
C THR A 14 1.61 12.59 -12.12
N ASN A 15 2.76 13.02 -12.65
CA ASN A 15 3.93 12.15 -12.75
C ASN A 15 4.56 12.02 -11.36
N ILE A 16 4.57 10.80 -10.83
CA ILE A 16 5.04 10.53 -9.48
C ILE A 16 6.54 10.70 -9.36
N GLY A 17 7.32 10.27 -10.36
CA GLY A 17 8.77 10.46 -10.37
C GLY A 17 9.18 11.92 -10.42
N GLU A 18 8.45 12.77 -11.17
CA GLU A 18 8.72 14.22 -11.17
C GLU A 18 8.36 14.88 -9.84
N THR A 19 7.25 14.47 -9.22
CA THR A 19 6.75 15.06 -7.98
C THR A 19 7.61 14.64 -6.78
N PHE A 20 7.82 13.33 -6.61
CA PHE A 20 8.44 12.71 -5.44
C PHE A 20 9.90 12.28 -5.66
N GLY A 21 10.44 12.35 -6.87
CA GLY A 21 11.81 11.89 -7.15
C GLY A 21 11.97 10.37 -6.97
N THR A 22 13.16 9.96 -6.50
CA THR A 22 13.44 8.57 -6.14
C THR A 22 12.60 8.15 -4.95
N LEU A 23 12.01 6.95 -5.04
CA LEU A 23 11.17 6.35 -4.01
C LEU A 23 11.82 5.06 -3.48
N LEU A 24 11.94 4.96 -2.16
CA LEU A 24 12.43 3.79 -1.46
C LEU A 24 11.28 3.09 -0.73
N PHE A 25 11.22 1.77 -0.82
CA PHE A 25 10.17 0.99 -0.18
C PHE A 25 10.34 0.94 1.35
N MET A 26 9.28 1.27 2.08
CA MET A 26 9.25 1.20 3.56
C MET A 26 8.40 0.03 4.08
N GLY A 27 7.31 -0.28 3.39
CA GLY A 27 6.43 -1.39 3.77
C GLY A 27 5.07 -1.31 3.12
N PHE A 28 4.32 -2.41 3.21
CA PHE A 28 2.90 -2.42 2.90
C PHE A 28 2.07 -2.25 4.16
N GLN A 29 0.93 -1.57 4.05
CA GLN A 29 -0.09 -1.61 5.08
C GLN A 29 -0.91 -2.90 4.92
N GLU A 30 -0.36 -3.99 5.43
CA GLU A 30 -0.92 -5.34 5.26
C GLU A 30 -2.13 -5.59 6.15
N GLN A 31 -3.11 -6.31 5.59
CA GLN A 31 -4.29 -6.80 6.27
C GLN A 31 -4.45 -8.29 6.01
N GLN A 32 -4.57 -9.07 7.08
CA GLN A 32 -4.82 -10.50 7.05
C GLN A 32 -6.15 -10.79 6.33
N VAL A 33 -6.13 -11.69 5.36
CA VAL A 33 -7.37 -12.14 4.70
C VAL A 33 -8.08 -13.15 5.59
N PHE A 34 -9.40 -13.00 5.68
CA PHE A 34 -10.30 -13.94 6.38
C PHE A 34 -11.26 -14.59 5.39
N GLU A 35 -11.40 -15.91 5.48
CA GLU A 35 -12.41 -16.71 4.79
C GLU A 35 -13.16 -17.52 5.86
N ASP A 36 -14.50 -17.50 5.83
CA ASP A 36 -15.35 -18.14 6.85
C ASP A 36 -15.01 -17.78 8.31
N ASN A 37 -14.70 -16.49 8.55
CA ASN A 37 -14.25 -15.95 9.85
C ASN A 37 -12.94 -16.57 10.38
N LYS A 38 -12.15 -17.22 9.53
CA LYS A 38 -10.83 -17.75 9.88
C LYS A 38 -9.75 -17.05 9.05
N PRO A 39 -8.59 -16.73 9.66
CA PRO A 39 -7.48 -16.17 8.89
C PRO A 39 -6.97 -17.23 7.90
N VAL A 40 -6.75 -16.80 6.66
CA VAL A 40 -6.13 -17.64 5.62
C VAL A 40 -4.62 -17.52 5.75
N ASP A 41 -3.96 -18.61 6.14
CA ASP A 41 -2.53 -18.60 6.42
C ASP A 41 -1.71 -18.11 5.22
N GLY A 42 -0.74 -17.22 5.48
CA GLY A 42 0.11 -16.61 4.46
C GLY A 42 -0.57 -15.68 3.45
N LYS A 43 -1.89 -15.42 3.56
CA LYS A 43 -2.63 -14.57 2.62
C LYS A 43 -2.93 -13.20 3.22
N PHE A 44 -2.30 -12.18 2.64
CA PHE A 44 -2.44 -10.78 3.02
C PHE A 44 -2.90 -9.95 1.83
N THR A 45 -3.58 -8.85 2.11
CA THR A 45 -3.89 -7.80 1.14
C THR A 45 -3.27 -6.50 1.62
N ALA A 46 -2.93 -5.60 0.71
CA ALA A 46 -2.41 -4.29 1.05
C ALA A 46 -3.29 -3.21 0.43
N SER A 47 -3.74 -2.27 1.26
CA SER A 47 -4.50 -1.12 0.76
C SER A 47 -3.59 0.05 0.39
N HIS A 48 -2.45 0.18 1.07
CA HIS A 48 -1.45 1.21 0.87
C HIS A 48 -0.04 0.65 0.88
N VAL A 49 0.88 1.39 0.27
CA VAL A 49 2.33 1.21 0.40
C VAL A 49 2.93 2.49 0.97
N GLU A 50 3.84 2.36 1.93
CA GLU A 50 4.64 3.47 2.43
C GLU A 50 5.94 3.55 1.63
N LEU A 51 6.20 4.71 1.05
CA LEU A 51 7.42 4.98 0.28
C LEU A 51 8.10 6.25 0.81
N PHE A 52 9.41 6.15 1.04
CA PHE A 52 10.24 7.29 1.37
C PHE A 52 10.67 8.02 0.10
N SER A 53 10.44 9.33 0.05
CA SER A 53 10.87 10.20 -1.05
C SER A 53 12.21 10.84 -0.71
N GLU A 54 13.26 10.52 -1.48
CA GLU A 54 14.57 11.17 -1.31
C GLU A 54 14.52 12.67 -1.61
N LYS A 55 13.64 13.08 -2.55
CA LYS A 55 13.49 14.48 -2.94
C LYS A 55 12.80 15.33 -1.86
N LEU A 56 11.79 14.76 -1.20
CA LEU A 56 11.00 15.48 -0.19
C LEU A 56 11.51 15.24 1.23
N GLY A 57 12.36 14.22 1.42
CA GLY A 57 12.93 13.86 2.72
C GLY A 57 11.90 13.30 3.70
N ASP A 58 10.82 12.68 3.22
CA ASP A 58 9.72 12.18 4.05
C ASP A 58 9.05 10.93 3.46
N SER A 59 8.35 10.18 4.32
CA SER A 59 7.53 9.01 3.97
C SER A 59 6.10 9.42 3.58
N TYR A 60 5.56 8.78 2.55
CA TYR A 60 4.18 8.99 2.11
C TYR A 60 3.47 7.66 1.88
N GLU A 61 2.19 7.61 2.28
CA GLU A 61 1.31 6.49 1.99
C GLU A 61 0.64 6.68 0.62
N PHE A 62 0.86 5.72 -0.28
CA PHE A 62 0.24 5.67 -1.60
C PHE A 62 -0.85 4.60 -1.62
N LYS A 63 -2.05 4.97 -2.07
CA LYS A 63 -3.17 4.05 -2.21
C LYS A 63 -2.93 3.12 -3.40
N LEU A 64 -2.84 1.83 -3.12
CA LEU A 64 -2.67 0.79 -4.14
C LEU A 64 -3.97 0.55 -4.92
N PRO A 65 -3.88 0.01 -6.16
CA PRO A 65 -5.02 -0.58 -6.85
C PRO A 65 -5.75 -1.59 -5.96
N ASN A 66 -7.07 -1.74 -6.15
CA ASN A 66 -7.88 -2.62 -5.30
C ASN A 66 -7.54 -4.12 -5.48
N ASP A 67 -6.98 -4.46 -6.63
CA ASP A 67 -6.56 -5.77 -7.09
C ASP A 67 -5.04 -5.97 -7.03
N PHE A 68 -4.33 -5.08 -6.32
CA PHE A 68 -2.88 -5.20 -6.19
C PHE A 68 -2.49 -6.43 -5.37
N GLU A 69 -1.65 -7.28 -5.96
CA GLU A 69 -1.03 -8.41 -5.26
C GLU A 69 0.25 -7.98 -4.56
N ILE A 70 0.39 -8.33 -3.28
CA ILE A 70 1.61 -8.04 -2.52
C ILE A 70 2.79 -8.77 -3.17
N ILE A 71 3.81 -8.00 -3.53
CA ILE A 71 5.07 -8.50 -4.05
C ILE A 71 6.17 -8.39 -2.99
N ASN A 72 7.14 -9.30 -3.00
CA ASN A 72 8.25 -9.23 -2.06
C ASN A 72 9.24 -8.13 -2.48
N ILE A 73 9.28 -7.03 -1.74
CA ILE A 73 10.19 -5.91 -1.95
C ILE A 73 11.09 -5.76 -0.72
N PRO A 74 12.42 -5.80 -0.85
CA PRO A 74 13.31 -5.53 0.28
C PRO A 74 13.11 -4.12 0.83
N LEU A 75 13.21 -3.97 2.15
CA LEU A 75 13.22 -2.67 2.81
C LEU A 75 14.31 -1.76 2.22
N MET A 76 13.98 -0.49 1.98
CA MET A 76 14.81 0.52 1.33
C MET A 76 15.16 0.23 -0.14
N ALA A 77 14.59 -0.79 -0.78
CA ALA A 77 14.79 -1.01 -2.21
C ALA A 77 14.16 0.13 -3.02
N GLU A 78 14.84 0.55 -4.09
CA GLU A 78 14.30 1.53 -5.01
C GLU A 78 13.13 0.94 -5.81
N VAL A 79 12.02 1.66 -5.83
CA VAL A 79 10.80 1.27 -6.54
C VAL A 79 10.39 2.32 -7.56
N VAL A 80 9.64 1.87 -8.56
CA VAL A 80 9.03 2.72 -9.58
C VAL A 80 7.53 2.57 -9.48
N VAL A 81 6.85 3.70 -9.30
CA VAL A 81 5.40 3.78 -9.48
C VAL A 81 5.08 3.74 -10.97
N GLU A 82 4.23 2.81 -11.36
CA GLU A 82 3.78 2.67 -12.74
C GLU A 82 2.64 3.62 -13.04
N GLY A 83 2.66 4.19 -14.24
CA GLY A 83 1.60 5.09 -14.70
C GLY A 83 1.62 6.45 -14.01
N LYS A 84 0.44 7.04 -13.82
CA LYS A 84 0.27 8.34 -13.13
C LYS A 84 -0.34 8.14 -11.75
N GLY A 85 -0.01 9.04 -10.82
CA GLY A 85 -0.69 9.11 -9.54
C GLY A 85 -1.81 10.15 -9.55
N SER A 86 -2.83 9.98 -8.72
CA SER A 86 -3.91 10.96 -8.56
C SER A 86 -4.25 11.14 -7.09
N PRO A 87 -4.48 12.37 -6.60
CA PRO A 87 -4.98 12.55 -5.25
C PRO A 87 -6.35 11.88 -5.14
N VAL A 88 -6.56 11.15 -4.05
CA VAL A 88 -7.78 10.42 -3.80
C VAL A 88 -8.25 10.70 -2.38
N ILE A 89 -9.54 10.99 -2.25
CA ILE A 89 -10.25 10.90 -0.98
C ILE A 89 -11.02 9.59 -1.00
N TYR A 90 -10.75 8.74 -0.02
CA TYR A 90 -11.43 7.46 0.16
C TYR A 90 -12.04 7.40 1.55
N SER A 91 -13.13 6.66 1.67
CA SER A 91 -13.76 6.43 2.96
C SER A 91 -13.53 5.01 3.43
N PHE A 92 -13.40 4.84 4.73
CA PHE A 92 -13.29 3.53 5.36
C PHE A 92 -14.17 3.48 6.61
N THR A 93 -14.58 2.28 7.01
CA THR A 93 -15.31 2.09 8.27
C THR A 93 -14.30 2.00 9.39
N ASN A 94 -14.40 2.91 10.35
CA ASN A 94 -13.63 2.87 11.59
C ASN A 94 -14.50 2.31 12.70
N ARG A 95 -13.88 1.60 13.64
CA ARG A 95 -14.56 0.95 14.77
C ARG A 95 -13.90 1.41 16.07
N GLN A 96 -14.68 2.01 16.95
CA GLN A 96 -14.23 2.37 18.29
C GLN A 96 -15.02 1.59 19.34
N THR A 97 -14.29 1.08 20.33
CA THR A 97 -14.87 0.42 21.51
C THR A 97 -14.75 1.34 22.71
N ARG A 98 -15.89 1.77 23.27
CA ARG A 98 -15.94 2.58 24.49
C ARG A 98 -16.95 1.97 25.46
N ASN A 99 -16.52 1.69 26.70
CA ASN A 99 -17.35 1.07 27.74
C ASN A 99 -18.05 -0.23 27.27
N GLY A 100 -17.38 -1.05 26.44
CA GLY A 100 -17.94 -2.30 25.91
C GLY A 100 -18.95 -2.13 24.77
N GLN A 101 -19.30 -0.91 24.38
CA GLN A 101 -20.09 -0.64 23.18
C GLN A 101 -19.17 -0.42 21.97
N VAL A 102 -19.48 -1.12 20.88
CA VAL A 102 -18.80 -0.98 19.59
C VAL A 102 -19.60 0.01 18.74
N THR A 103 -18.97 1.12 18.35
CA THR A 103 -19.55 2.07 17.40
C THR A 103 -18.76 2.02 16.10
N GLU A 104 -19.46 1.84 15.00
CA GLU A 104 -18.92 1.95 13.65
C GLU A 104 -19.30 3.29 13.05
N PHE A 105 -18.34 3.97 12.46
CA PHE A 105 -18.58 5.22 11.76
C PHE A 105 -17.72 5.30 10.50
N LYS A 106 -18.19 6.08 9.54
CA LYS A 106 -17.48 6.32 8.29
C LYS A 106 -16.43 7.41 8.52
N ASP A 107 -15.19 7.09 8.21
CA ASP A 107 -14.05 7.99 8.27
C ASP A 107 -13.49 8.21 6.85
N TYR A 108 -12.62 9.21 6.68
CA TYR A 108 -12.09 9.61 5.39
C TYR A 108 -10.57 9.80 5.44
N GLY A 109 -9.88 9.19 4.49
CA GLY A 109 -8.44 9.34 4.27
C GLY A 109 -8.14 10.11 2.98
N ILE A 110 -6.96 10.70 2.92
CA ILE A 110 -6.43 11.35 1.72
C ILE A 110 -5.09 10.71 1.40
N SER A 111 -4.90 10.27 0.15
CA SER A 111 -3.67 9.68 -0.34
C SER A 111 -3.45 10.03 -1.81
N VAL A 112 -2.31 9.66 -2.37
CA VAL A 112 -2.10 9.57 -3.81
C VAL A 112 -2.35 8.13 -4.25
N LYS A 113 -3.40 7.91 -5.03
CA LYS A 113 -3.66 6.64 -5.71
C LYS A 113 -2.65 6.43 -6.82
N ILE A 114 -2.05 5.25 -6.88
CA ILE A 114 -1.12 4.84 -7.93
C ILE A 114 -1.71 3.74 -8.81
N GLU A 115 -1.25 3.64 -10.06
CA GLU A 115 -1.73 2.65 -11.02
C GLU A 115 -0.98 1.30 -10.90
N GLY A 116 0.26 1.32 -10.41
CA GLY A 116 1.03 0.12 -10.13
C GLY A 116 2.35 0.42 -9.40
N LEU A 117 3.05 -0.63 -8.96
CA LEU A 117 4.32 -0.54 -8.26
C LEU A 117 5.22 -1.71 -8.68
N LYS A 118 6.49 -1.42 -8.97
CA LYS A 118 7.51 -2.45 -9.22
C LYS A 118 8.85 -2.05 -8.64
N THR A 119 9.75 -3.02 -8.46
CA THR A 119 11.15 -2.74 -8.13
C THR A 119 11.88 -2.15 -9.34
N LYS A 120 12.78 -1.18 -9.12
CA LYS A 120 13.55 -0.56 -10.22
C LYS A 120 14.61 -1.49 -10.81
N THR A 121 15.04 -2.48 -10.03
CA THR A 121 16.00 -3.51 -10.44
C THR A 121 15.45 -4.90 -10.14
N SER A 122 15.62 -5.80 -11.11
CA SER A 122 15.60 -7.25 -10.89
C SER A 122 16.80 -7.65 -10.04
N GLN A 123 16.84 -7.24 -8.78
CA GLN A 123 17.71 -7.91 -7.82
C GLN A 123 17.08 -9.27 -7.55
N SER A 124 17.68 -10.27 -8.17
CA SER A 124 17.47 -11.70 -7.97
C SER A 124 17.05 -11.96 -6.53
N GLN A 125 15.89 -12.61 -6.36
CA GLN A 125 15.49 -13.18 -5.09
C GLN A 125 16.73 -13.85 -4.43
N PRO A 126 17.03 -13.58 -3.15
CA PRO A 126 17.80 -14.54 -2.40
C PRO A 126 16.94 -15.80 -2.34
N VAL A 127 17.33 -16.83 -3.10
CA VAL A 127 16.81 -18.19 -2.94
C VAL A 127 16.95 -18.52 -1.46
N LYS A 128 15.81 -18.78 -0.78
CA LYS A 128 15.82 -19.37 0.56
C LYS A 128 16.78 -20.58 0.52
N PRO A 129 17.76 -20.69 1.41
CA PRO A 129 18.50 -21.94 1.52
C PRO A 129 17.49 -23.03 1.89
N ASP A 130 17.36 -24.05 1.04
CA ASP A 130 16.71 -25.30 1.42
C ASP A 130 17.36 -25.80 2.72
N PRO A 131 16.57 -26.14 3.76
CA PRO A 131 17.12 -26.84 4.90
C PRO A 131 17.59 -28.21 4.43
N LYS A 132 18.92 -28.37 4.35
CA LYS A 132 19.58 -29.66 4.17
C LYS A 132 18.98 -30.66 5.17
N ILE A 133 18.41 -31.72 4.63
CA ILE A 133 18.10 -32.94 5.36
C ILE A 133 19.43 -33.49 5.88
N GLU A 134 19.64 -33.44 7.20
CA GLU A 134 20.71 -34.18 7.86
C GLU A 134 20.25 -35.63 8.04
N ASN A 135 20.88 -36.54 7.28
CA ASN A 135 20.79 -37.98 7.53
C ASN A 135 21.55 -38.32 8.82
N LYS A 136 20.88 -39.02 9.73
CA LYS A 136 21.52 -39.94 10.69
C LYS A 136 20.74 -41.24 10.74
#